data_AF-A0AAW2R773-F1
#
_entry.id   AF-A0AAW2R773-F1
#
_cell.length_a   1.000
_cell.length_b   1.000
_cell.length_c   1.000
_cell.angle_alpha   90.00
_cell.angle_beta   90.00
_cell.angle_gamma   90.00
#
_symmetry.space_group_name_H-M   'P 1'
#
loop_
_entity.id
_entity.type
_entity.pdbx_description
1 polymer ?
#
loop_
_entity_poly.entity_id
_entity_poly.type
_entity_poly.pdbx_seq_one_letter_code
_entity_poly.pdbx_strand_id
1 'polypeptide(L)'
;MESEMARYGAEAVIKKVLTDRTPGPPCLPKETPFGSNIADIKLPTWFTEDDLKYYAQKNWELTAAWTGSKVKVPVKFVVGDVDMVYTTPGVKEYVHGGGFKNDVPLLEECVVMDNVGHFLNQEKADEVNAHIHEFIKKF
;
A
#
# COMPACT_ATOMS: atom_id res chain seq x y z
N MET A 1 -2.15 -13.76 15.41
CA MET A 1 -3.16 -13.22 14.47
C MET A 1 -4.37 -14.15 14.41
N GLU A 2 -4.23 -15.40 14.00
CA GLU A 2 -5.38 -16.34 13.93
C GLU A 2 -6.07 -16.59 15.29
N SER A 3 -5.32 -16.70 16.40
CA SER A 3 -5.89 -16.84 17.75
C SER A 3 -6.65 -15.60 18.25
N GLU A 4 -6.25 -14.41 17.80
CA GLU A 4 -6.95 -13.14 18.06
C GLU A 4 -8.23 -13.05 17.19
N MET A 5 -8.16 -13.49 15.93
CA MET A 5 -9.33 -13.57 15.05
C MET A 5 -10.38 -14.57 15.58
N ALA A 6 -9.95 -15.67 16.21
CA ALA A 6 -10.84 -16.61 16.87
C ALA A 6 -11.51 -16.03 18.14
N ARG A 7 -10.84 -15.09 18.83
CA ARG A 7 -11.35 -14.45 20.05
C ARG A 7 -12.43 -13.39 19.77
N TYR A 8 -12.26 -12.59 18.71
CA TYR A 8 -13.19 -11.50 18.37
C TYR A 8 -14.20 -11.89 17.29
N GLY A 9 -13.98 -13.02 16.60
CA GLY A 9 -14.77 -13.47 15.46
C GLY A 9 -14.36 -12.75 14.16
N ALA A 10 -14.47 -13.45 13.03
CA ALA A 10 -14.09 -12.93 11.72
C ALA A 10 -14.83 -11.64 11.35
N GLU A 11 -16.09 -11.49 11.77
CA GLU A 11 -16.90 -10.29 11.51
C GLU A 11 -16.31 -9.04 12.17
N ALA A 12 -15.87 -9.10 13.42
CA ALA A 12 -15.29 -7.97 14.12
C ALA A 12 -13.95 -7.52 13.49
N VAL A 13 -13.17 -8.49 13.00
CA VAL A 13 -11.90 -8.24 12.31
C VAL A 13 -12.16 -7.56 10.97
N ILE A 14 -13.08 -8.08 10.17
CA ILE A 14 -13.48 -7.48 8.88
C ILE A 14 -14.04 -6.07 9.11
N LYS A 15 -14.90 -5.89 10.11
CA LYS A 15 -15.47 -4.59 10.46
C LYS A 15 -14.38 -3.59 10.81
N LYS A 16 -13.38 -3.98 11.60
CA LYS A 16 -12.25 -3.11 11.95
C LYS A 16 -11.42 -2.75 10.72
N VAL A 17 -11.10 -3.71 9.85
CA VAL A 17 -10.33 -3.47 8.62
C VAL A 17 -11.06 -2.51 7.67
N LEU A 18 -12.35 -2.72 7.45
CA LEU A 18 -13.14 -1.91 6.51
C LEU A 18 -13.48 -0.51 7.03
N THR A 19 -13.43 -0.30 8.34
CA THR A 19 -13.83 0.98 8.96
C THR A 19 -12.69 1.75 9.59
N ASP A 20 -11.46 1.23 9.58
CA ASP A 20 -10.31 1.97 10.06
C ASP A 20 -10.01 3.14 9.12
N ARG A 21 -10.08 4.35 9.69
CA ARG A 21 -9.76 5.61 9.00
C ARG A 21 -8.54 6.27 9.59
N THR A 22 -7.80 5.59 10.46
CA THR A 22 -6.58 6.13 11.07
C THR A 22 -5.52 6.27 10.00
N PRO A 23 -5.10 7.48 9.60
CA PRO A 23 -4.08 7.66 8.57
C PRO A 23 -2.74 7.07 9.03
N GLY A 24 -2.03 6.47 8.09
CA GLY A 24 -0.75 5.79 8.31
C GLY A 24 -0.87 4.26 8.34
N PRO A 25 0.27 3.55 8.26
CA PRO A 25 0.29 2.08 8.34
C PRO A 25 -0.38 1.57 9.63
N PRO A 26 -0.88 0.31 9.67
CA PRO A 26 -1.56 -0.22 10.84
C PRO A 26 -0.67 0.01 12.07
N CYS A 27 -1.21 0.65 13.12
CA CYS A 27 -0.39 1.27 14.16
C CYS A 27 0.60 0.29 14.81
N LEU A 28 1.88 0.45 14.44
CA LEU A 28 3.04 -0.01 15.16
C LEU A 28 3.60 1.17 15.98
N PRO A 29 4.07 0.96 17.23
CA PRO A 29 4.33 2.03 18.20
C PRO A 29 5.35 3.09 17.73
N LYS A 30 5.11 4.35 18.12
CA LYS A 30 5.77 5.57 17.61
C LYS A 30 7.28 5.66 17.80
N GLU A 31 7.87 4.96 18.76
CA GLU A 31 9.33 5.03 18.99
C GLU A 31 10.08 3.90 18.27
N THR A 32 9.38 2.82 17.91
CA THR A 32 9.96 1.62 17.33
C THR A 32 8.86 0.87 16.54
N PRO A 33 8.65 1.21 15.26
CA PRO A 33 7.63 0.53 14.45
C PRO A 33 7.92 -0.97 14.27
N PHE A 34 9.12 -1.45 14.57
CA PHE A 34 9.48 -2.87 14.62
C PHE A 34 10.16 -3.29 15.95
N GLY A 35 9.97 -2.51 17.02
CA GLY A 35 10.30 -2.87 18.40
C GLY A 35 11.77 -2.85 18.85
N SER A 36 12.78 -2.63 17.99
CA SER A 36 14.20 -2.66 18.42
C SER A 36 15.15 -2.06 17.39
N ASN A 37 16.37 -1.72 17.82
CA ASN A 37 17.51 -1.56 16.90
C ASN A 37 17.59 -2.86 16.09
N ILE A 38 17.52 -2.79 14.76
CA ILE A 38 17.43 -4.00 13.90
C ILE A 38 18.60 -4.96 14.19
N ALA A 39 19.75 -4.41 14.57
CA ALA A 39 20.93 -5.17 15.00
C ALA A 39 20.73 -6.02 16.27
N ASP A 40 19.72 -5.72 17.09
CA ASP A 40 19.43 -6.39 18.35
C ASP A 40 18.28 -7.42 18.23
N ILE A 41 17.64 -7.54 17.05
CA ILE A 41 16.60 -8.54 16.78
C ILE A 41 17.26 -9.90 16.62
N LYS A 42 17.18 -10.74 17.66
CA LYS A 42 17.57 -12.13 17.56
C LYS A 42 16.48 -12.93 16.85
N LEU A 43 16.82 -13.52 15.71
CA LEU A 43 15.92 -14.44 15.03
C LEU A 43 15.63 -15.66 15.92
N PRO A 44 14.39 -16.18 15.92
CA PRO A 44 14.08 -17.45 16.57
C PRO A 44 15.00 -18.56 16.07
N THR A 45 15.30 -19.55 16.92
CA THR A 45 16.22 -20.67 16.56
C THR A 45 15.77 -21.51 15.36
N TRP A 46 14.51 -21.37 14.93
CA TRP A 46 13.93 -22.04 13.78
C TRP A 46 13.89 -21.18 12.51
N PHE A 47 14.32 -19.91 12.57
CA PHE A 47 14.28 -18.97 11.45
C PHE A 47 15.68 -18.37 11.23
N THR A 48 16.33 -18.74 10.13
CA THR A 48 17.72 -18.35 9.88
C THR A 48 17.83 -16.98 9.21
N GLU A 49 19.02 -16.39 9.26
CA GLU A 49 19.35 -15.18 8.48
C GLU A 49 19.16 -15.41 6.97
N ASP A 50 19.41 -16.63 6.49
CA ASP A 50 19.23 -16.98 5.09
C ASP A 50 17.74 -17.11 4.73
N ASP A 51 16.89 -17.59 5.65
CA ASP A 51 15.43 -17.60 5.45
C ASP A 51 14.89 -16.16 5.39
N LEU A 52 15.32 -15.29 6.31
CA LEU A 52 14.94 -13.87 6.30
C LEU A 52 15.34 -13.20 4.99
N LYS A 53 16.59 -13.38 4.55
CA LYS A 53 17.08 -12.87 3.27
C LYS A 53 16.26 -13.43 2.11
N TYR A 54 16.02 -14.74 2.08
CA TYR A 54 15.21 -15.37 1.04
C TYR A 54 13.81 -14.75 0.93
N TYR A 55 13.09 -14.58 2.04
CA TYR A 55 11.75 -13.98 2.02
C TYR A 55 11.76 -12.48 1.69
N ALA A 56 12.74 -11.72 2.21
CA ALA A 56 12.85 -10.29 1.98
C ALA A 56 13.32 -9.96 0.55
N GLN A 57 14.22 -10.77 0.01
CA GLN A 57 14.88 -10.52 -1.27
C GLN A 57 14.10 -11.09 -2.45
N LYS A 58 13.24 -12.10 -2.27
CA LYS A 58 12.55 -12.76 -3.40
C LYS A 58 11.91 -11.80 -4.40
N ASN A 59 11.13 -10.81 -3.94
CA ASN A 59 10.52 -9.86 -4.86
C ASN A 59 11.54 -8.88 -5.44
N TRP A 60 12.50 -8.41 -4.65
CA TRP A 60 13.52 -7.47 -5.10
C TRP A 60 14.52 -8.08 -6.09
N GLU A 61 15.02 -9.28 -5.81
CA GLU A 61 15.91 -10.04 -6.68
C GLU A 61 15.23 -10.44 -7.98
N LEU A 62 14.01 -10.97 -7.89
CA LEU A 62 13.27 -11.33 -9.10
C LEU A 62 13.01 -10.08 -9.95
N THR A 63 12.72 -8.93 -9.34
CA THR A 63 12.45 -7.70 -10.09
C THR A 63 13.71 -6.89 -10.47
N ALA A 64 14.91 -7.34 -10.10
CA ALA A 64 16.15 -6.59 -10.32
C ALA A 64 16.41 -6.24 -11.79
N ALA A 65 16.03 -7.14 -12.72
CA ALA A 65 16.14 -6.92 -14.16
C ALA A 65 15.32 -5.71 -14.68
N TRP A 66 14.34 -5.24 -13.91
CA TRP A 66 13.48 -4.10 -14.25
C TRP A 66 13.89 -2.81 -13.54
N THR A 67 15.01 -2.78 -12.83
CA THR A 67 15.52 -1.57 -12.16
C THR A 67 15.65 -0.42 -13.17
N GLY A 68 15.01 0.72 -12.87
CA GLY A 68 15.00 1.91 -13.73
C GLY A 68 14.13 1.81 -14.99
N SER A 69 13.43 0.68 -15.19
CA SER A 69 12.47 0.54 -16.29
C SER A 69 11.22 1.38 -16.05
N LYS A 70 10.65 1.91 -17.13
CA LYS A 70 9.43 2.72 -17.09
C LYS A 70 8.19 1.91 -17.49
N VAL A 71 7.06 2.19 -16.85
CA VAL A 71 5.76 1.66 -17.25
C VAL A 71 5.22 2.50 -18.41
N LYS A 72 5.08 1.88 -19.59
CA LYS A 72 4.68 2.56 -20.84
C LYS A 72 3.22 2.36 -21.24
N VAL A 73 2.39 1.84 -20.34
CA VAL A 73 0.94 1.72 -20.52
C VAL A 73 0.28 3.01 -20.01
N PRO A 74 -0.81 3.52 -20.64
CA PRO A 74 -1.60 4.59 -20.05
C PRO A 74 -2.14 4.20 -18.67
N VAL A 75 -2.02 5.08 -17.68
CA VAL A 75 -2.42 4.79 -16.29
C VAL A 75 -3.29 5.91 -15.74
N LYS A 76 -4.37 5.54 -15.04
CA LYS A 76 -5.11 6.43 -14.14
C LYS A 76 -4.95 5.91 -12.72
N PHE A 77 -4.40 6.75 -11.85
CA PHE A 77 -4.22 6.44 -10.43
C PHE A 77 -5.31 7.16 -9.62
N VAL A 78 -6.04 6.41 -8.80
CA VAL A 78 -7.13 6.91 -7.95
C VAL A 78 -6.88 6.40 -6.53
N VAL A 79 -6.89 7.30 -5.55
CA VAL A 79 -6.60 6.97 -4.16
C VAL A 79 -7.46 7.80 -3.22
N GLY A 80 -7.76 7.26 -2.03
CA GLY A 80 -8.41 8.01 -0.96
C GLY A 80 -7.42 8.88 -0.18
N ASP A 81 -7.84 10.05 0.29
CA ASP A 81 -7.00 10.97 1.07
C ASP A 81 -6.57 10.42 2.44
N VAL A 82 -7.39 9.56 3.04
CA VAL A 82 -7.14 8.84 4.30
C VAL A 82 -6.73 7.38 4.09
N ASP A 83 -6.42 6.98 2.86
CA ASP A 83 -5.81 5.67 2.58
C ASP A 83 -4.47 5.53 3.32
N MET A 84 -4.28 4.40 3.99
CA MET A 84 -3.12 4.11 4.83
C MET A 84 -1.79 4.00 4.05
N VAL A 85 -1.83 3.49 2.81
CA VAL A 85 -0.68 3.42 1.91
C VAL A 85 -0.34 4.82 1.42
N TYR A 86 -1.34 5.58 1.00
CA TYR A 86 -1.14 6.95 0.53
C TYR A 86 -0.59 7.89 1.60
N THR A 87 -0.91 7.64 2.86
CA THR A 87 -0.46 8.42 4.02
C THR A 87 0.83 7.89 4.65
N THR A 88 1.46 6.88 4.05
CA THR A 88 2.81 6.43 4.43
C THR A 88 3.85 7.50 4.06
N PRO A 89 4.84 7.80 4.94
CA PRO A 89 5.87 8.78 4.66
C PRO A 89 6.58 8.54 3.32
N GLY A 90 6.74 9.58 2.50
CA GLY A 90 7.40 9.51 1.19
C GLY A 90 6.46 9.21 0.03
N VAL A 91 5.26 8.65 0.27
CA VAL A 91 4.34 8.27 -0.81
C VAL A 91 3.71 9.49 -1.48
N LYS A 92 3.24 10.47 -0.69
CA LYS A 92 2.67 11.71 -1.26
C LYS A 92 3.71 12.48 -2.05
N GLU A 93 4.93 12.55 -1.55
CA GLU A 93 6.06 13.20 -2.21
C GLU A 93 6.42 12.48 -3.52
N TYR A 94 6.37 11.15 -3.56
CA TYR A 94 6.59 10.39 -4.80
C TYR A 94 5.47 10.61 -5.82
N VAL A 95 4.21 10.54 -5.38
CA VAL A 95 3.02 10.69 -6.23
C VAL A 95 2.94 12.10 -6.84
N HIS A 96 3.17 13.14 -6.05
CA HIS A 96 2.99 14.53 -6.48
C HIS A 96 4.28 15.28 -6.84
N GLY A 97 5.44 14.81 -6.36
CA GLY A 97 6.75 15.42 -6.60
C GLY A 97 7.40 15.03 -7.92
N GLY A 98 6.66 14.36 -8.82
CA GLY A 98 7.12 14.01 -10.17
C GLY A 98 7.85 12.67 -10.30
N GLY A 99 8.20 12.02 -9.18
CA GLY A 99 8.80 10.68 -9.19
C GLY A 99 7.90 9.66 -9.90
N PHE A 100 6.62 9.64 -9.53
CA PHE A 100 5.66 8.70 -10.11
C PHE A 100 5.44 8.93 -11.61
N LYS A 101 5.34 10.19 -12.03
CA LYS A 101 5.22 10.56 -13.46
C LYS A 101 6.49 10.24 -14.25
N ASN A 102 7.67 10.30 -13.62
CA ASN A 102 8.93 9.92 -14.25
C ASN A 102 9.00 8.42 -14.55
N ASP A 103 8.52 7.58 -13.64
CA ASP A 103 8.49 6.12 -13.77
C ASP A 103 7.32 5.64 -14.64
N VAL A 104 6.22 6.41 -14.67
CA VAL A 104 5.01 6.16 -15.48
C VAL A 104 4.72 7.36 -16.39
N PRO A 105 5.41 7.50 -17.54
CA PRO A 105 5.30 8.68 -18.39
C PRO A 105 3.88 8.98 -18.90
N LEU A 106 3.04 7.94 -19.06
CA LEU A 106 1.66 8.04 -19.53
C LEU A 106 0.62 8.08 -18.39
N LEU A 107 1.03 8.41 -17.17
CA LEU A 107 0.14 8.63 -16.03
C LEU A 107 -0.74 9.87 -16.25
N GLU A 108 -2.06 9.73 -16.19
CA GLU A 108 -3.00 10.86 -16.11
C GLU A 108 -2.90 11.55 -14.74
N GLU A 109 -3.57 12.70 -14.58
CA GLU A 109 -3.63 13.39 -13.30
C GLU A 109 -4.13 12.43 -12.19
N CYS A 110 -3.38 12.37 -11.08
CA CYS A 110 -3.72 11.55 -9.93
C CYS A 110 -5.00 12.07 -9.29
N VAL A 111 -5.98 11.20 -9.09
CA VAL A 111 -7.22 11.54 -8.40
C VAL A 111 -7.07 11.20 -6.92
N VAL A 112 -7.27 12.20 -6.06
CA VAL A 112 -7.33 12.03 -4.60
C VAL A 112 -8.77 12.29 -4.15
N MET A 113 -9.43 11.25 -3.64
CA MET A 113 -10.83 11.30 -3.22
C MET A 113 -10.92 11.77 -1.76
N ASP A 114 -11.76 12.78 -1.52
CA ASP A 114 -11.93 13.41 -0.20
C ASP A 114 -12.70 12.51 0.78
N ASN A 115 -12.16 12.34 1.98
CA ASN A 115 -12.66 11.49 3.06
C ASN A 115 -12.93 10.02 2.63
N VAL A 116 -12.03 9.45 1.84
CA VAL A 116 -12.11 8.06 1.36
C VAL A 116 -10.90 7.26 1.86
N GLY A 117 -11.16 6.05 2.38
CA GLY A 117 -10.13 5.16 2.88
C GLY A 117 -9.58 4.19 1.85
N HIS A 118 -9.05 3.07 2.35
CA HIS A 118 -8.38 2.07 1.52
C HIS A 118 -9.30 1.35 0.52
N PHE A 119 -10.57 1.21 0.87
CA PHE A 119 -11.55 0.43 0.10
C PHE A 119 -12.42 1.34 -0.78
N LEU A 120 -11.82 2.30 -1.51
CA LEU A 120 -12.53 3.30 -2.31
C LEU A 120 -13.57 2.71 -3.28
N ASN A 121 -13.29 1.54 -3.84
CA ASN A 121 -14.17 0.84 -4.79
C ASN A 121 -15.45 0.29 -4.13
N GLN A 122 -15.48 0.17 -2.80
CA GLN A 122 -16.67 -0.16 -2.02
C GLN A 122 -17.28 1.09 -1.38
N GLU A 123 -16.45 2.01 -0.86
CA GLU A 123 -16.91 3.22 -0.18
C GLU A 123 -17.56 4.23 -1.14
N LYS A 124 -17.04 4.33 -2.35
CA LYS A 124 -17.48 5.25 -3.41
C LYS A 124 -17.57 4.54 -4.76
N ALA A 125 -18.26 3.39 -4.78
CA ALA A 125 -18.36 2.53 -5.95
C ALA A 125 -18.80 3.28 -7.23
N ASP A 126 -19.80 4.16 -7.14
CA ASP A 126 -20.30 4.92 -8.30
C ASP A 126 -19.24 5.87 -8.88
N GLU A 127 -18.48 6.56 -8.02
CA GLU A 127 -17.43 7.49 -8.43
C GLU A 127 -16.24 6.75 -9.03
N VAL A 128 -15.85 5.62 -8.44
CA VAL A 128 -14.82 4.73 -8.98
C VAL A 128 -15.25 4.16 -10.34
N ASN A 129 -16.50 3.71 -10.46
CA ASN A 129 -17.06 3.22 -11.73
C ASN A 129 -17.04 4.32 -12.80
N ALA A 130 -17.41 5.55 -12.44
CA ALA A 130 -17.33 6.70 -13.35
C ALA A 130 -15.89 6.93 -13.83
N HIS A 131 -14.92 6.94 -12.91
CA HIS A 131 -13.51 7.12 -13.27
C HIS A 131 -12.96 6.03 -14.19
N ILE A 132 -13.34 4.77 -13.96
CA ILE A 132 -12.98 3.63 -14.81
C ILE A 132 -13.58 3.82 -16.20
N HIS A 133 -14.90 4.04 -16.26
CA HIS A 133 -15.64 4.17 -17.51
C HIS A 133 -15.15 5.35 -18.36
N GLU A 134 -14.90 6.51 -17.75
CA GLU A 134 -14.34 7.68 -18.43
C GLU A 134 -12.94 7.43 -18.97
N PHE A 135 -12.10 6.69 -18.24
CA PHE A 135 -10.73 6.41 -18.66
C PHE A 135 -10.68 5.44 -19.83
N ILE A 136 -11.39 4.32 -19.74
CA ILE A 136 -11.35 3.29 -20.78
C ILE A 136 -11.98 3.76 -22.09
N LYS A 137 -12.94 4.69 -22.05
CA LYS A 137 -13.57 5.28 -23.24
C LYS A 137 -12.65 6.18 -24.08
N LYS A 138 -11.44 6.48 -23.60
CA LYS A 138 -10.43 7.23 -24.36
C LYS A 138 -9.73 6.37 -25.42
N PHE A 139 -9.97 5.05 -25.40
CA PHE A 139 -9.38 4.04 -26.28
C PHE A 139 -10.47 3.25 -27.01
#